data_AF-A0A0R3PF14-F1
#
_entry.id   AF-A0A0R3PF14-F1
#
_cell.length_a   1.000
_cell.length_b   1.000
_cell.length_c   1.000
_cell.angle_alpha   90.00
_cell.angle_beta   90.00
_cell.angle_gamma   90.00
#
_symmetry.space_group_name_H-M   'P 1'
#
loop_
_entity.id
_entity.type
_entity.pdbx_description
1 polymer ?
#
loop_
_entity_poly.entity_id
_entity_poly.type
_entity_poly.pdbx_seq_one_letter_code
_entity_poly.pdbx_strand_id
1 'polypeptide(L)'
;MNSLLIACLLPMLAVEVPPTTAAVPQKHAVAVRGLLLCGKQPADNVRVRLFRAKQNKKDDLNQVLDEKVTTKPGTFLLEGNTNGFPLNETNMEPVVSFYHTCDDDAKNVNKVGYTLKIPCHVLTRTVK
;
A
#
# COMPACT_ATOMS: atom_id res chain seq x y z
N MET A 1 2.60 -10.11 79.85
CA MET A 1 2.69 -8.71 79.39
C MET A 1 3.60 -8.65 78.18
N ASN A 2 2.98 -8.34 77.04
CA ASN A 2 3.48 -7.73 75.81
C ASN A 2 4.61 -8.41 75.02
N SER A 3 4.17 -9.18 74.03
CA SER A 3 4.89 -9.49 72.80
C SER A 3 5.08 -8.21 71.97
N LEU A 4 6.32 -7.83 71.67
CA LEU A 4 6.66 -6.70 70.80
C LEU A 4 7.09 -7.25 69.44
N LEU A 5 6.13 -7.36 68.51
CA LEU A 5 6.39 -7.58 67.09
C LEU A 5 6.61 -6.23 66.42
N ILE A 6 7.86 -5.93 66.09
CA ILE A 6 8.23 -4.78 65.25
C ILE A 6 8.00 -5.19 63.79
N ALA A 7 6.88 -4.75 63.22
CA ALA A 7 6.58 -4.94 61.80
C ALA A 7 7.40 -3.95 60.97
N CYS A 8 8.39 -4.47 60.25
CA CYS A 8 9.23 -3.71 59.33
C CYS A 8 8.40 -3.34 58.08
N LEU A 9 7.84 -2.14 58.06
CA LEU A 9 7.18 -1.56 56.89
C LEU A 9 8.24 -0.98 55.95
N LEU A 10 8.79 -1.82 55.07
CA LEU A 10 9.46 -1.34 53.86
C LEU A 10 8.38 -0.86 52.87
N PRO A 11 8.46 0.37 52.33
CA PRO A 11 7.56 0.78 51.28
C PRO A 11 7.93 0.01 50.02
N MET A 12 7.02 -0.85 49.53
CA MET A 12 7.07 -1.34 48.16
C MET A 12 7.01 -0.13 47.24
N LEU A 13 8.13 0.29 46.66
CA LEU A 13 8.08 1.14 45.48
C LEU A 13 7.46 0.28 44.37
N ALA A 14 6.18 0.52 44.11
CA ALA A 14 5.53 0.03 42.90
C ALA A 14 6.22 0.73 41.71
N VAL A 15 7.10 0.00 41.03
CA VAL A 15 7.62 0.43 39.73
C VAL A 15 6.46 0.28 38.75
N GLU A 16 5.76 1.38 38.49
CA GLU A 16 4.78 1.45 37.41
C GLU A 16 5.56 1.44 36.09
N VAL A 17 5.70 0.26 35.48
CA VAL A 17 6.23 0.15 34.12
C VAL A 17 5.12 0.65 33.19
N PRO A 18 5.28 1.81 32.51
CA PRO A 18 4.27 2.28 31.58
C PRO A 18 4.13 1.23 30.46
N PRO A 19 2.89 0.86 30.05
CA PRO A 19 2.70 -0.07 28.95
C PRO A 19 3.24 0.60 27.69
N THR A 20 4.46 0.22 27.30
CA THR A 20 5.04 0.58 26.01
C THR A 20 4.35 -0.27 24.98
N THR A 21 3.21 0.20 24.48
CA THR A 21 2.58 -0.34 23.27
C THR A 21 3.43 0.10 22.08
N ALA A 22 4.59 -0.53 21.90
CA ALA A 22 5.35 -0.39 20.68
C ALA A 22 4.50 -0.95 19.54
N ALA A 23 3.97 -0.07 18.69
CA ALA A 23 3.26 -0.46 17.48
C ALA A 23 4.24 -1.24 16.59
N VAL A 24 4.01 -2.55 16.44
CA VAL A 24 4.80 -3.37 15.54
C VAL A 24 4.49 -2.93 14.11
N PRO A 25 5.48 -2.53 13.30
CA PRO A 25 5.27 -2.19 11.90
C PRO A 25 4.58 -3.34 11.16
N GLN A 26 3.35 -3.10 10.69
CA GLN A 26 2.60 -4.11 9.95
C GLN A 26 3.07 -4.15 8.50
N LYS A 27 3.30 -5.34 7.96
CA LYS A 27 3.56 -5.52 6.53
C LYS A 27 2.25 -5.65 5.78
N HIS A 28 2.15 -4.96 4.64
CA HIS A 28 0.96 -4.97 3.79
C HIS A 28 1.32 -5.48 2.40
N ALA A 29 0.36 -6.10 1.73
CA ALA A 29 0.47 -6.58 0.37
C ALA A 29 -0.82 -6.27 -0.40
N VAL A 30 -0.69 -6.05 -1.70
CA VAL A 30 -1.81 -5.79 -2.61
C VAL A 30 -1.58 -6.52 -3.92
N ALA A 31 -2.67 -7.00 -4.52
CA ALA A 31 -2.68 -7.52 -5.87
C ALA A 31 -3.86 -6.89 -6.62
N VAL A 32 -3.61 -6.42 -7.84
CA VAL A 32 -4.64 -5.83 -8.70
C VAL A 32 -4.62 -6.54 -10.04
N ARG A 33 -5.73 -7.18 -10.38
CA ARG A 33 -5.95 -7.76 -11.70
C ARG A 33 -7.02 -6.96 -12.43
N GLY A 34 -6.80 -6.69 -13.71
CA GLY A 34 -7.74 -5.92 -14.51
C GLY A 34 -7.67 -6.25 -16.00
N LEU A 35 -8.63 -5.69 -16.72
CA LEU A 35 -8.74 -5.69 -18.17
C LEU A 35 -8.82 -4.23 -18.62
N LEU A 36 -7.83 -3.78 -19.39
CA LEU A 36 -7.80 -2.44 -19.93
C LEU A 36 -8.36 -2.43 -21.35
N LEU A 37 -9.32 -1.54 -21.60
CA LEU A 37 -9.96 -1.36 -22.89
C LEU A 37 -9.75 0.07 -23.39
N CYS A 38 -9.60 0.23 -24.69
CA CYS A 38 -9.70 1.50 -25.41
C CYS A 38 -10.98 1.44 -26.26
N GLY A 39 -12.01 2.17 -25.84
CA GLY A 39 -13.37 1.98 -26.34
C GLY A 39 -13.84 0.54 -26.13
N LYS A 40 -14.04 -0.20 -27.23
CA LYS A 40 -14.46 -1.62 -27.23
C LYS A 40 -13.32 -2.60 -27.48
N GLN A 41 -12.12 -2.11 -27.79
CA GLN A 41 -10.98 -2.96 -28.13
C GLN A 41 -10.05 -3.13 -26.92
N PRO A 42 -9.47 -4.32 -26.71
CA PRO A 42 -8.43 -4.49 -25.70
C PRO A 42 -7.25 -3.54 -25.93
N ALA A 43 -6.85 -2.81 -24.88
CA ALA A 43 -5.72 -1.90 -24.95
C ALA A 43 -4.41 -2.69 -24.89
N ASP A 44 -3.64 -2.63 -25.96
CA ASP A 44 -2.35 -3.30 -26.10
C ASP A 44 -1.21 -2.30 -25.94
N ASN A 45 -0.07 -2.76 -25.40
CA ASN A 45 1.12 -1.95 -25.20
C ASN A 45 0.91 -0.71 -24.29
N VAL A 46 0.04 -0.81 -23.28
CA VAL A 46 -0.16 0.25 -22.28
C VAL A 46 0.62 -0.07 -21.01
N ARG A 47 1.43 0.88 -20.54
CA ARG A 47 2.15 0.76 -19.27
C ARG A 47 1.22 1.08 -18.11
N VAL A 48 1.05 0.11 -17.23
CA VAL A 48 0.23 0.21 -16.02
C VAL A 48 1.15 0.04 -14.80
N ARG A 49 1.01 0.93 -13.84
CA ARG A 49 1.84 1.01 -12.64
C ARG A 49 0.98 0.92 -11.40
N LEU A 50 1.46 0.17 -10.42
CA LEU A 50 0.91 0.14 -9.08
C LEU A 50 1.84 0.94 -8.16
N PHE A 51 1.30 1.94 -7.48
CA PHE A 51 1.99 2.76 -6.50
C PHE A 51 1.51 2.43 -5.09
N ARG A 52 2.40 2.60 -4.12
CA ARG A 52 2.11 2.45 -2.69
C ARG A 52 1.23 3.55 -2.12
N ALA A 53 1.40 4.77 -2.62
CA ALA A 53 0.76 5.98 -2.10
C ALA A 53 0.25 6.88 -3.23
N LYS A 54 -0.72 7.74 -2.90
CA LYS A 54 -1.30 8.71 -3.84
C LYS A 54 -0.25 9.72 -4.32
N GLN A 55 -0.19 9.90 -5.64
CA GLN A 55 0.64 10.90 -6.30
C GLN A 55 -0.14 12.23 -6.45
N ASN A 56 0.51 13.37 -6.18
CA ASN A 56 -0.16 14.69 -6.22
C ASN A 56 0.06 15.47 -7.53
N LYS A 57 1.16 15.22 -8.26
CA LYS A 57 1.49 15.97 -9.50
C LYS A 57 2.14 15.08 -10.56
N LYS A 58 3.26 14.45 -10.20
CA LYS A 58 4.05 13.57 -11.06
C LYS A 58 4.20 12.22 -10.38
N ASP A 59 4.31 11.16 -11.18
CA ASP A 59 4.70 9.84 -10.70
C ASP A 59 6.00 9.91 -9.89
N ASP A 60 5.93 9.60 -8.60
CA ASP A 60 7.10 9.32 -7.77
C ASP A 60 7.51 7.85 -7.98
N LEU A 61 8.61 7.66 -8.70
CA LEU A 61 9.13 6.32 -9.02
C LEU A 61 9.59 5.55 -7.78
N ASN A 62 9.86 6.25 -6.67
CA ASN A 62 10.20 5.60 -5.40
C ASN A 62 8.99 4.95 -4.73
N GLN A 63 7.77 5.28 -5.18
CA GLN A 63 6.53 4.71 -4.65
C GLN A 63 6.00 3.57 -5.52
N VAL A 64 6.69 3.20 -6.60
CA VAL A 64 6.26 2.10 -7.49
C VAL A 64 6.46 0.77 -6.77
N LEU A 65 5.40 -0.03 -6.75
CA LEU A 65 5.40 -1.39 -6.25
C LEU A 65 5.57 -2.42 -7.38
N ASP A 66 4.90 -2.18 -8.50
CA ASP A 66 5.01 -3.01 -9.70
C ASP A 66 4.64 -2.22 -10.95
N GLU A 67 5.14 -2.70 -12.09
CA GLU A 67 4.86 -2.15 -13.40
C GLU A 67 4.73 -3.29 -14.42
N LYS A 68 3.72 -3.18 -15.28
CA LYS A 68 3.48 -4.12 -16.38
C LYS A 68 3.09 -3.37 -17.63
N VAL A 69 3.27 -4.02 -18.77
CA VAL A 69 2.73 -3.57 -20.05
C VAL A 69 1.59 -4.51 -20.43
N THR A 70 0.42 -3.98 -20.75
CA THR A 70 -0.71 -4.79 -21.20
C THR A 70 -0.37 -5.45 -22.53
N THR A 71 -0.74 -6.71 -22.67
CA THR A 71 -0.70 -7.46 -23.93
C THR A 71 -2.12 -7.79 -24.34
N LYS A 72 -2.41 -8.09 -25.61
CA LYS A 72 -3.69 -8.73 -25.98
C LYS A 72 -3.94 -9.95 -25.08
N PRO A 73 -5.08 -10.05 -24.36
CA PRO A 73 -6.34 -9.33 -24.53
C PRO A 73 -6.55 -8.13 -23.59
N GLY A 74 -5.56 -7.27 -23.35
CA GLY A 74 -5.62 -6.08 -22.49
C GLY A 74 -5.49 -6.36 -20.99
N THR A 75 -5.23 -7.61 -20.61
CA THR A 75 -5.17 -8.02 -19.19
C THR A 75 -3.86 -7.63 -18.52
N PHE A 76 -3.92 -7.30 -17.24
CA PHE A 76 -2.74 -7.10 -16.39
C PHE A 76 -2.95 -7.67 -14.98
N LEU A 77 -1.84 -8.00 -14.33
CA LEU A 77 -1.75 -8.36 -12.92
C LEU A 77 -0.57 -7.60 -12.31
N LEU A 78 -0.84 -6.77 -11.31
CA LEU A 78 0.15 -6.00 -10.56
C LEU A 78 0.17 -6.49 -9.12
N GLU A 79 1.35 -6.75 -8.57
CA GLU A 79 1.51 -7.29 -7.22
C GLU A 79 2.59 -6.53 -6.45
N GLY A 80 2.30 -6.15 -5.20
CA GLY A 80 3.18 -5.28 -4.43
C GLY A 80 3.08 -5.50 -2.94
N ASN A 81 4.15 -5.21 -2.20
CA ASN A 81 4.16 -5.26 -0.74
C ASN A 81 5.13 -4.25 -0.13
N THR A 82 5.05 -4.05 1.18
CA THR A 82 5.86 -3.05 1.90
C THR A 82 7.24 -3.56 2.35
N ASN A 83 7.70 -4.75 1.92
CA ASN A 83 8.98 -5.31 2.40
C ASN A 83 10.22 -4.50 1.98
N GLY A 84 10.12 -3.72 0.89
CA GLY A 84 11.21 -2.88 0.38
C GLY A 84 11.20 -1.44 0.93
N PHE A 85 10.26 -1.09 1.80
CA PHE A 85 10.10 0.25 2.35
C PHE A 85 10.54 0.34 3.80
N PRO A 86 10.93 1.54 4.28
CA PRO A 86 11.24 1.76 5.69
C PRO A 86 10.10 1.29 6.62
N LEU A 87 10.45 0.76 7.79
CA LEU A 87 9.45 0.24 8.75
C LEU A 87 8.55 1.31 9.36
N ASN A 88 8.97 2.58 9.33
CA ASN A 88 8.13 3.73 9.69
C ASN A 88 7.16 4.14 8.56
N GLU A 89 7.24 3.47 7.41
CA GLU A 89 6.50 3.76 6.18
C GLU A 89 5.64 2.57 5.73
N THR A 90 4.95 1.94 6.69
CA THR A 90 4.10 0.78 6.42
C THR A 90 2.70 1.13 5.92
N ASN A 91 2.26 2.39 6.05
CA ASN A 91 0.94 2.80 5.54
C ASN A 91 0.84 2.61 4.02
N MET A 92 -0.27 2.05 3.56
CA MET A 92 -0.48 1.64 2.18
C MET A 92 -1.79 2.21 1.65
N GLU A 93 -1.69 3.11 0.66
CA GLU A 93 -2.81 3.67 -0.09
C GLU A 93 -2.60 3.34 -1.58
N PRO A 94 -2.85 2.09 -1.98
CA PRO A 94 -2.44 1.62 -3.29
C PRO A 94 -3.21 2.32 -4.41
N VAL A 95 -2.48 2.72 -5.44
CA VAL A 95 -3.02 3.46 -6.58
C VAL A 95 -2.51 2.84 -7.86
N VAL A 96 -3.41 2.55 -8.80
CA VAL A 96 -3.04 2.13 -10.14
C VAL A 96 -3.07 3.35 -11.06
N SER A 97 -1.99 3.59 -11.79
CA SER A 97 -1.98 4.59 -12.87
C SER A 97 -1.57 3.98 -14.21
N PHE A 98 -2.10 4.56 -15.28
CA PHE A 98 -1.67 4.27 -16.64
C PHE A 98 -1.85 5.50 -17.52
N TYR A 99 -0.98 5.60 -18.52
CA TYR A 99 -1.05 6.64 -19.54
C TYR A 99 -1.38 6.00 -20.87
N HIS A 100 -2.47 6.44 -21.49
CA HIS A 100 -2.87 5.95 -22.78
C HIS A 100 -3.55 7.08 -23.57
N THR A 101 -3.29 7.10 -24.87
CA THR A 101 -3.79 8.11 -25.81
C THR A 101 -4.94 7.50 -26.61
N CYS A 102 -5.90 6.90 -25.90
CA CYS A 102 -7.08 6.31 -26.53
C CYS A 102 -7.93 7.42 -27.12
N ASP A 103 -8.35 7.25 -28.38
CA ASP A 103 -9.21 8.21 -29.09
C ASP A 103 -8.63 9.63 -29.22
N ASP A 104 -7.32 9.84 -28.96
CA ASP A 104 -6.65 11.11 -29.19
C ASP A 104 -6.25 11.26 -30.66
N ASP A 105 -6.52 12.44 -31.23
CA ASP A 105 -6.02 12.81 -32.55
C ASP A 105 -4.49 12.83 -32.54
N ALA A 106 -3.85 12.18 -33.53
CA ALA A 106 -2.38 12.15 -33.66
C ALA A 106 -1.71 13.54 -33.70
N LYS A 107 -2.48 14.60 -33.95
CA LYS A 107 -2.03 16.00 -33.98
C LYS A 107 -2.06 16.69 -32.60
N ASN A 108 -2.80 16.16 -31.63
CA ASN A 108 -2.95 16.71 -30.28
C ASN A 108 -2.86 15.60 -29.24
N VAL A 109 -1.70 14.95 -29.16
CA VAL A 109 -1.47 13.86 -28.19
C VAL A 109 -1.29 14.45 -26.79
N ASN A 110 -2.39 14.59 -26.05
CA ASN A 110 -2.33 14.89 -24.63
C ASN A 110 -2.05 13.58 -23.89
N LYS A 111 -1.00 13.54 -23.06
CA LYS A 111 -0.75 12.36 -22.21
C LYS A 111 -1.77 12.37 -21.06
N VAL A 112 -2.95 11.82 -21.29
CA VAL A 112 -3.97 11.67 -20.25
C VAL A 112 -3.56 10.51 -19.33
N GLY A 113 -3.33 10.82 -18.06
CA GLY A 113 -3.06 9.85 -17.00
C GLY A 113 -4.36 9.51 -16.28
N TYR A 114 -4.68 8.23 -16.19
CA TYR A 114 -5.79 7.74 -15.39
C TYR A 114 -5.25 7.16 -14.10
N THR A 115 -5.92 7.46 -12.98
CA THR A 115 -5.49 7.08 -11.64
C THR A 115 -6.66 6.51 -10.86
N LEU A 116 -6.58 5.24 -10.50
CA LEU A 116 -7.59 4.52 -9.72
C LEU A 116 -7.06 4.23 -8.32
N LYS A 117 -7.77 4.68 -7.29
CA LYS A 117 -7.47 4.32 -5.90
C LYS A 117 -8.02 2.94 -5.61
N ILE A 118 -7.20 2.08 -5.00
CA ILE A 118 -7.59 0.75 -4.58
C ILE A 118 -7.85 0.79 -3.07
N PRO A 119 -9.08 0.50 -2.61
CA PRO A 119 -9.35 0.48 -1.18
C PRO A 119 -8.55 -0.65 -0.52
N CYS A 120 -7.71 -0.30 0.46
CA CYS A 120 -6.84 -1.24 1.17
C CYS A 120 -7.62 -2.25 2.05
N HIS A 121 -8.94 -2.10 2.20
CA HIS A 121 -9.73 -2.94 3.10
C HIS A 121 -10.18 -4.28 2.51
N VAL A 122 -9.92 -4.53 1.22
CA VAL A 122 -10.42 -5.73 0.53
C VAL A 122 -9.24 -6.64 0.20
N LEU A 123 -9.29 -7.86 0.76
CA LEU A 123 -8.46 -9.05 0.46
C LEU A 123 -7.22 -9.32 1.35
N THR A 124 -7.39 -9.35 2.68
CA THR A 124 -6.67 -10.37 3.46
C THR A 124 -7.35 -11.71 3.26
N ARG A 125 -7.09 -12.40 2.14
CA ARG A 125 -7.27 -13.86 2.13
C ARG A 125 -6.07 -14.43 2.86
N THR A 126 -6.18 -14.55 4.19
CA THR A 126 -5.33 -15.46 4.96
C THR A 126 -5.57 -16.85 4.39
N VAL A 127 -4.67 -17.33 3.52
CA VAL A 127 -4.56 -18.75 3.24
C VAL A 127 -3.97 -19.35 4.50
N LYS A 128 -4.84 -19.93 5.33
CA LYS A 128 -4.44 -20.83 6.40
C LYS A 128 -4.28 -22.23 5.83
#